data_AF-A0A8T4P8C7-F1
#
_entry.id   AF-A0A8T4P8C7-F1
#
_cell.length_a   1.000
_cell.length_b   1.000
_cell.length_c   1.000
_cell.angle_alpha   90.00
_cell.angle_beta   90.00
_cell.angle_gamma   90.00
#
_symmetry.space_group_name_H-M   'P 1'
#
loop_
_entity.id
_entity.type
_entity.pdbx_description
1 polymer ?
#
loop_
_entity_poly.entity_id
_entity_poly.type
_entity_poly.pdbx_seq_one_letter_code
_entity_poly.pdbx_strand_id
1 'polypeptide(L)' 'MAIKVSTGGTKTFHYPKGHEPKINEKEKQEIEHAYEKYYERRASEKKRRIILIVVIVLIVIALALFLFFSRL' A
#
# COMPACT_ATOMS: atom_id res chain seq x y z
N MET A 1 -10.61 3.73 -33.28
CA MET A 1 -11.13 3.55 -31.92
C MET A 1 -10.68 2.20 -31.41
N ALA A 2 -9.65 2.20 -30.56
CA ALA A 2 -9.11 1.03 -29.89
C ALA A 2 -9.60 1.07 -28.43
N ILE A 3 -10.06 -0.06 -27.89
CA ILE A 3 -10.60 -0.15 -26.54
C ILE A 3 -9.42 -0.36 -25.59
N LYS A 4 -9.12 0.65 -24.75
CA LYS A 4 -8.11 0.54 -23.70
C LYS A 4 -8.72 -0.17 -22.50
N VAL A 5 -8.25 -1.38 -22.22
CA VAL A 5 -8.57 -2.10 -20.98
C VAL A 5 -7.37 -1.94 -20.05
N SER A 6 -7.52 -1.13 -19.01
CA SER A 6 -6.50 -0.94 -17.98
C SER A 6 -6.60 -2.09 -16.98
N THR A 7 -5.55 -2.92 -16.88
CA THR A 7 -5.39 -3.87 -15.79
C THR A 7 -4.50 -3.19 -14.75
N GLY A 8 -4.96 -3.12 -13.49
CA GLY A 8 -4.52 -2.19 -12.44
C GLY A 8 -3.04 -2.20 -12.01
N GLY A 9 -2.13 -2.78 -12.80
CA GLY A 9 -0.70 -2.67 -12.58
C GLY A 9 0.07 -2.94 -13.87
N THR A 10 0.76 -1.90 -14.34
CA THR A 10 1.94 -1.95 -15.23
C THR A 10 1.87 -2.54 -16.64
N LYS A 11 0.74 -3.06 -17.15
CA LYS A 11 0.63 -3.39 -18.59
C LYS A 11 -0.72 -3.01 -19.20
N THR A 12 -0.65 -2.10 -20.17
CA THR A 12 -1.77 -1.71 -21.04
C THR A 12 -1.81 -2.64 -22.25
N PHE A 13 -2.74 -3.59 -22.27
CA PHE A 13 -2.94 -4.46 -23.43
C PHE A 13 -3.66 -3.69 -24.53
N HIS A 14 -3.02 -3.56 -25.69
CA HIS A 14 -3.64 -2.99 -26.89
C HIS A 14 -4.24 -4.14 -27.71
N TYR A 15 -5.54 -4.34 -27.61
CA TYR A 15 -6.25 -5.29 -28.46
C TYR A 15 -6.53 -4.64 -29.82
N PRO A 16 -6.10 -5.24 -30.94
CA PRO A 16 -6.45 -4.77 -32.28
C PRO A 16 -7.97 -4.91 -32.52
N LYS A 17 -8.53 -4.04 -33.37
CA LYS A 17 -9.97 -4.05 -33.71
C LYS A 17 -10.38 -5.42 -34.25
N GLY A 18 -11.36 -6.05 -33.60
CA GLY A 18 -11.92 -7.35 -34.00
C GLY A 18 -11.66 -8.49 -33.02
N HIS A 19 -10.90 -8.26 -31.95
CA HIS A 19 -10.79 -9.21 -30.84
C HIS A 19 -11.65 -8.77 -29.65
N GLU A 20 -12.56 -9.64 -29.23
CA GLU A 20 -13.23 -9.51 -27.94
C GLU A 20 -12.18 -9.65 -26.83
N PRO A 21 -12.07 -8.68 -25.91
CA PRO A 21 -11.21 -8.83 -24.76
C PRO A 21 -11.65 -10.07 -23.98
N LYS A 22 -10.74 -11.02 -23.77
CA LYS A 22 -10.99 -12.26 -23.01
C LYS A 22 -11.33 -12.01 -21.53
N ILE A 23 -11.16 -10.78 -21.04
CA ILE A 23 -11.45 -10.40 -19.67
C ILE A 23 -12.94 -10.09 -19.54
N ASN A 24 -13.62 -10.88 -18.71
CA ASN A 24 -15.00 -10.63 -18.32
C ASN A 24 -15.04 -9.43 -17.35
N GLU A 25 -16.12 -8.65 -17.33
CA GLU A 25 -16.27 -7.50 -16.42
C GLU A 25 -16.08 -7.89 -14.94
N LYS A 26 -16.46 -9.13 -14.58
CA LYS A 26 -16.21 -9.69 -13.25
C LYS A 26 -14.73 -9.81 -12.91
N GLU A 27 -13.90 -10.31 -13.83
CA GLU A 27 -12.46 -10.44 -13.60
C GLU A 27 -11.80 -9.06 -13.46
N LYS A 28 -12.32 -8.05 -14.16
CA LYS A 28 -11.84 -6.67 -14.03
C LYS A 28 -12.11 -6.11 -12.63
N GLN A 29 -13.31 -6.35 -12.08
CA GLN A 29 -13.66 -5.93 -10.72
C GLN A 29 -12.82 -6.65 -9.66
N GLU A 30 -12.56 -7.94 -9.84
CA GLU A 30 -11.70 -8.71 -8.93
C GLU A 30 -10.26 -8.18 -8.90
N ILE A 31 -9.72 -7.83 -10.06
CA ILE A 31 -8.39 -7.22 -10.18
C ILE A 31 -8.36 -5.87 -9.46
N GLU A 32 -9.35 -5.02 -9.68
CA GLU A 32 -9.44 -3.69 -9.07
C GLU A 32 -9.54 -3.80 -7.53
N HIS A 33 -10.38 -4.70 -7.02
CA HIS A 33 -10.48 -4.99 -5.59
C HIS A 33 -9.17 -5.51 -4.98
N ALA A 34 -8.43 -6.36 -5.70
CA ALA A 34 -7.15 -6.88 -5.24
C ALA A 34 -6.10 -5.75 -5.10
N TYR A 35 -6.08 -4.81 -6.06
CA TYR A 35 -5.20 -3.65 -5.99
C TYR A 35 -5.60 -2.70 -4.86
N GLU A 36 -6.89 -2.42 -4.70
CA GLU A 36 -7.39 -1.55 -3.64
C GLU A 36 -6.99 -2.08 -2.25
N LYS A 37 -7.20 -3.39 -2.02
CA LYS A 37 -6.80 -4.08 -0.78
C LYS A 37 -5.29 -4.02 -0.53
N TYR A 38 -4.47 -4.08 -1.59
CA TYR A 38 -3.02 -3.93 -1.47
C TYR A 38 -2.61 -2.50 -1.05
N TYR A 39 -3.22 -1.48 -1.65
CA TYR A 39 -2.94 -0.09 -1.32
C TYR A 39 -3.40 0.28 0.10
N GLU A 40 -4.55 -0.22 0.55
CA GLU A 40 -5.03 -0.05 1.94
C GLU A 40 -4.07 -0.66 2.97
N ARG A 41 -3.57 -1.88 2.70
CA ARG A 41 -2.57 -2.53 3.56
C ARG A 41 -1.26 -1.74 3.60
N ARG A 42 -0.80 -1.26 2.44
CA ARG A 42 0.44 -0.47 2.35
C ARG A 42 0.35 0.88 3.09
N ALA A 43 -0.83 1.51 3.09
CA ALA A 43 -1.06 2.76 3.81
C ALA A 43 -1.07 2.55 5.34
N SER A 44 -1.68 1.46 5.81
CA SER A 44 -1.77 1.14 7.24
C SER A 44 -0.44 0.66 7.83
N GLU A 45 0.40 -0.05 7.08
CA GLU A 45 1.72 -0.49 7.52
C GLU A 45 2.69 0.68 7.75
N LYS A 46 2.65 1.71 6.88
CA LYS A 46 3.50 2.92 7.05
C LYS A 46 3.20 3.65 8.36
N LYS A 47 1.92 3.83 8.69
CA LYS A 47 1.50 4.51 9.93
C LYS A 47 1.91 3.72 11.17
N ARG A 48 1.69 2.39 11.17
CA ARG A 48 2.09 1.52 12.29
C ARG A 48 3.59 1.54 12.54
N ARG A 49 4.41 1.55 11.47
CA ARG A 49 5.87 1.61 11.59
C ARG A 49 6.35 2.91 12.22
N ILE A 50 5.76 4.05 11.83
CA ILE A 50 6.09 5.36 12.41
C ILE A 50 5.72 5.41 13.89
N ILE A 51 4.52 4.96 14.25
CA ILE A 51 4.06 4.92 15.65
C ILE A 51 5.04 4.10 16.51
N LEU A 52 5.45 2.92 16.04
CA LEU A 52 6.42 2.07 16.74
C LEU A 52 7.75 2.78 16.98
N ILE A 53 8.28 3.47 15.96
CA ILE A 53 9.54 4.22 16.08
C ILE A 53 9.39 5.35 17.11
N VAL A 54 8.29 6.11 17.06
CA VAL A 54 8.03 7.20 18.01
C VAL A 54 7.96 6.69 19.45
N VAL A 55 7.29 5.57 19.68
CA VAL A 55 7.21 4.94 21.02
C VAL A 55 8.60 4.52 21.51
N ILE A 56 9.41 3.88 20.67
CA ILE A 56 10.78 3.49 21.05
C ILE A 56 11.62 4.71 21.40
N VAL A 57 11.57 5.78 20.60
CA VAL A 57 12.30 7.02 20.85
C VAL A 57 11.89 7.65 22.19
N LEU A 58 10.59 7.70 22.49
CA LEU A 58 10.10 8.21 23.77
C LEU A 58 10.62 7.41 24.97
N ILE A 59 10.64 6.08 24.87
CA ILE A 59 11.18 5.21 25.93
C ILE A 59 12.67 5.49 26.16
N VAL A 60 13.45 5.62 25.09
CA VAL A 60 14.90 5.92 25.18
C VAL A 60 15.13 7.27 25.85
N ILE A 61 14.37 8.30 25.49
CA ILE A 61 14.46 9.63 26.12
C ILE A 61 14.09 9.56 27.60
N ALA A 62 12.99 8.87 27.94
CA ALA A 62 12.56 8.72 29.32
C ALA A 62 13.62 7.99 30.18
N LEU A 63 14.23 6.94 29.65
CA LEU A 63 15.32 6.22 30.31
C LEU A 63 16.57 7.10 30.48
N ALA A 64 16.93 7.87 29.44
CA ALA A 64 18.08 8.77 29.51
C ALA A 64 17.89 9.85 30.57
N LEU A 65 16.70 10.45 30.64
CA LEU A 65 16.34 11.44 31.66
C LEU A 65 16.33 10.79 33.05
N PHE A 66 15.72 9.62 33.21
CA PHE A 66 15.70 8.90 34.49
C PHE A 66 17.12 8.62 35.00
N LEU A 67 18.00 8.10 34.14
CA LEU A 67 19.39 7.84 34.50
C LEU A 67 20.15 9.13 34.84
N PHE A 68 19.91 10.21 34.10
CA PHE A 68 20.52 11.51 34.36
C PHE A 68 20.11 12.07 35.72
N PHE A 69 18.81 12.08 36.05
CA PHE A 69 18.32 12.53 37.36
C PHE A 69 18.71 11.60 38.50
N SER A 70 18.82 10.29 38.26
CA SER A 70 19.25 9.33 39.30
C SER A 70 20.72 9.45 39.69
N ARG A 71 21.54 10.09 38.85
CA ARG A 71 22.97 10.32 39.08
C ARG A 71 23.27 11.71 39.67
N LEU A 72 22.30 12.62 39.66
CA LEU A 72 22.41 13.95 40.25
C LEU A 72 22.04 13.89 41.73
#